data_AF-A0A7J4SVY4-F1
#
_entry.id   AF-A0A7J4SVY4-F1
#
_cell.length_a   1.000
_cell.length_b   1.000
_cell.length_c   1.000
_cell.angle_alpha   90.00
_cell.angle_beta   90.00
_cell.angle_gamma   90.00
#
_symmetry.space_group_name_H-M   'P 1'
#
loop_
_entity.id
_entity.type
_entity.pdbx_description
1 polymer ?
#
loop_
_entity_poly.entity_id
_entity_poly.type
_entity_poly.pdbx_seq_one_letter_code
_entity_poly.pdbx_strand_id
1 'polypeptide(L)'
;MVKLLFSCEPSKKSVLAKALETDQYAAESLARIGYTLREIEGKVYVLFSTEKVSYVKEKLKDVATLVEGKDAEKVIAQIESEADSAAQGFGSMFG
;
A
#
# COMPACT_ATOMS: atom_id res chain seq x y z
N MET A 1 -3.51 -7.94 12.84
CA MET A 1 -3.41 -6.86 11.84
C MET A 1 -4.26 -7.21 10.63
N VAL A 2 -5.07 -6.27 10.14
CA VAL A 2 -5.92 -6.46 8.95
C VAL A 2 -5.16 -5.93 7.73
N LYS A 3 -5.21 -6.68 6.63
CA LYS A 3 -4.64 -6.26 5.35
C LYS A 3 -5.70 -5.53 4.54
N LEU A 4 -5.38 -4.32 4.08
CA LEU A 4 -6.22 -3.53 3.19
C LEU A 4 -5.48 -3.29 1.90
N LEU A 5 -6.11 -3.66 0.79
CA LEU A 5 -5.59 -3.39 -0.54
C LEU A 5 -6.43 -2.32 -1.22
N PHE A 6 -5.77 -1.28 -1.71
CA PHE A 6 -6.40 -0.28 -2.55
C PHE A 6 -5.72 -0.25 -3.90
N SER A 7 -6.49 0.08 -4.94
CA SER A 7 -6.01 0.26 -6.30
C SER A 7 -6.36 1.65 -6.82
N CYS A 8 -5.46 2.24 -7.59
CA CYS A 8 -5.74 3.46 -8.32
C CYS A 8 -5.13 3.42 -9.72
N GLU A 9 -5.63 4.31 -10.58
CA GLU A 9 -5.01 4.54 -11.88
C GLU A 9 -3.61 5.13 -11.71
N PRO A 10 -2.67 4.83 -12.63
CA PRO A 10 -1.31 5.35 -12.57
C PRO A 10 -1.28 6.89 -12.64
N SER A 11 -2.26 7.52 -13.29
CA SER A 11 -2.42 8.98 -13.30
C SER A 11 -2.69 9.57 -11.90
N LYS A 12 -3.27 8.78 -10.99
CA LYS A 12 -3.52 9.18 -9.59
C LYS A 12 -2.36 8.83 -8.66
N LYS A 13 -1.30 8.19 -9.14
CA LYS A 13 -0.12 7.79 -8.34
C LYS A 13 0.50 8.95 -7.56
N SER A 14 0.67 10.11 -8.20
CA SER A 14 1.22 11.29 -7.54
C SER A 14 0.28 11.86 -6.48
N VAL A 15 -1.03 11.75 -6.68
CA VAL A 15 -2.04 12.16 -5.69
C VAL A 15 -2.06 11.18 -4.52
N LEU A 16 -1.94 9.88 -4.81
CA LEU A 16 -1.83 8.82 -3.81
C LEU A 16 -0.57 9.00 -2.97
N ALA A 17 0.60 9.17 -3.57
CA ALA A 17 1.85 9.44 -2.86
C ALA A 17 1.71 10.66 -1.95
N LYS A 18 1.15 11.76 -2.47
CA LYS A 18 0.83 12.93 -1.63
C LYS A 18 -0.12 12.59 -0.50
N ALA A 19 -1.17 11.79 -0.71
CA ALA A 19 -2.10 11.42 0.36
C ALA A 19 -1.45 10.53 1.43
N LEU A 20 -0.51 9.67 1.05
CA LEU A 20 0.29 8.83 1.94
C LEU A 20 1.27 9.65 2.79
N GLU A 21 1.82 10.73 2.21
CA GLU A 21 2.77 11.64 2.83
C GLU A 21 2.12 12.85 3.51
N THR A 22 0.88 13.17 3.15
CA THR A 22 0.07 14.20 3.79
C THR A 22 -0.16 13.77 5.22
N ASP A 23 0.09 14.67 6.16
CA ASP A 23 0.05 14.43 7.60
C ASP A 23 1.20 13.62 8.19
N GLN A 24 2.40 13.58 7.57
CA GLN A 24 3.59 12.95 8.20
C GLN A 24 3.89 13.40 9.65
N TYR A 25 3.42 14.61 10.03
CA TYR A 25 3.58 15.21 11.36
C TYR A 25 2.36 15.06 12.28
N ALA A 26 1.23 14.51 11.79
CA ALA A 26 0.08 14.23 12.64
C ALA A 26 0.37 13.02 13.54
N ALA A 27 -0.27 12.99 14.72
CA ALA A 27 -0.11 11.90 15.67
C ALA A 27 -0.44 10.52 15.06
N GLU A 28 -1.38 10.49 14.10
CA GLU A 28 -1.76 9.32 13.31
C GLU A 28 -1.59 9.62 11.82
N SER A 29 -0.60 9.04 11.17
CA SER A 29 -0.30 9.27 9.75
C SER A 29 -0.16 7.95 8.98
N LEU A 30 -0.56 7.95 7.70
CA LEU A 30 -0.46 6.76 6.85
C LEU A 30 0.99 6.28 6.71
N ALA A 31 1.94 7.21 6.65
CA ALA A 31 3.37 6.92 6.66
C ALA A 31 3.83 6.19 7.94
N ARG A 32 3.30 6.55 9.12
CA ARG A 32 3.61 5.85 10.38
C ARG A 32 2.98 4.47 10.50
N ILE A 33 1.85 4.25 9.81
CA ILE A 33 1.19 2.94 9.77
C ILE A 33 2.03 1.94 8.98
N GLY A 34 2.76 2.41 7.97
CA GLY A 34 3.50 1.55 7.05
C GLY A 34 2.61 1.03 5.93
N TYR A 35 3.10 1.15 4.70
CA TYR A 35 2.39 0.72 3.50
C TYR A 35 3.36 0.14 2.47
N THR A 36 2.85 -0.71 1.60
CA THR A 36 3.59 -1.26 0.46
C THR A 36 2.92 -0.81 -0.81
N LEU A 37 3.62 0.00 -1.61
CA LEU A 37 3.13 0.47 -2.91
C LEU A 37 3.78 -0.37 -4.02
N ARG A 38 2.95 -0.93 -4.90
CA ARG A 38 3.39 -1.73 -6.05
C ARG A 38 2.59 -1.35 -7.29
N GLU A 39 3.21 -1.51 -8.45
CA GLU A 39 2.56 -1.28 -9.74
C GLU A 39 2.50 -2.61 -10.46
N ILE A 40 1.29 -3.10 -10.71
CA ILE A 40 1.02 -4.42 -11.28
C ILE A 40 0.07 -4.21 -12.46
N GLU A 41 0.45 -4.71 -13.64
CA GLU A 41 -0.38 -4.65 -14.85
C GLU A 41 -0.90 -3.24 -15.20
N GLY A 42 -0.09 -2.20 -14.97
CA GLY A 42 -0.45 -0.81 -15.27
C GLY A 42 -1.44 -0.18 -14.29
N LYS A 43 -1.69 -0.82 -13.14
CA LYS A 43 -2.42 -0.24 -12.01
C LYS A 43 -1.51 -0.11 -10.80
N VAL A 44 -1.74 0.92 -10.00
CA VAL A 44 -1.02 1.13 -8.76
C VAL A 44 -1.82 0.55 -7.63
N TYR A 45 -1.19 -0.33 -6.87
CA TYR A 45 -1.75 -0.97 -5.68
C TYR A 45 -1.01 -0.48 -4.44
N VAL A 46 -1.75 -0.27 -3.36
CA VAL A 46 -1.19 0.02 -2.05
C VAL A 46 -1.80 -0.93 -1.03
N LEU A 47 -0.90 -1.63 -0.34
CA LEU A 47 -1.21 -2.57 0.73
C LEU A 47 -0.90 -1.93 2.07
N PHE A 48 -1.86 -1.95 2.99
CA PHE A 48 -1.68 -1.57 4.38
C PHE A 48 -1.87 -2.78 5.28
N SER A 49 -0.98 -2.94 6.26
CA SER A 49 -1.18 -3.87 7.36
C SER A 49 -1.42 -3.07 8.63
N THR A 50 -2.68 -2.93 9.03
CA THR A 50 -3.04 -2.07 10.18
C THR A 50 -4.29 -2.55 10.89
N GLU A 51 -4.47 -2.08 12.12
CA GLU A 51 -5.72 -2.23 12.87
C GLU A 51 -6.63 -0.99 12.71
N LYS A 52 -6.08 0.13 12.21
CA LYS A 52 -6.80 1.40 12.00
C LYS A 52 -7.51 1.43 10.65
N VAL A 53 -8.36 0.44 10.40
CA VAL A 53 -9.00 0.23 9.09
C VAL A 53 -9.83 1.44 8.66
N SER A 54 -10.64 1.98 9.56
CA SER A 54 -11.52 3.12 9.27
C SER A 54 -10.73 4.37 8.88
N TYR A 55 -9.60 4.62 9.55
CA TYR A 55 -8.72 5.76 9.25
C TYR A 55 -8.15 5.67 7.84
N VAL A 56 -7.61 4.50 7.47
CA VAL A 56 -7.04 4.29 6.13
C VAL A 56 -8.12 4.39 5.05
N LYS A 57 -9.29 3.77 5.27
CA LYS A 57 -10.43 3.85 4.33
C LYS A 57 -10.89 5.29 4.13
N GLU A 58 -11.02 6.08 5.20
CA GLU A 58 -11.42 7.49 5.08
C GLU A 58 -10.41 8.36 4.34
N LYS A 59 -9.11 8.17 4.59
CA LYS A 59 -8.06 8.98 3.94
C LYS A 59 -7.90 8.64 2.46
N LEU A 60 -8.19 7.39 2.06
CA LEU A 60 -7.98 6.92 0.69
C LEU A 60 -9.25 6.86 -0.15
N LYS A 61 -10.45 7.06 0.42
CA LYS A 61 -11.73 6.94 -0.31
C LYS A 61 -11.81 7.78 -1.58
N ASP A 62 -11.19 8.96 -1.60
CA ASP A 62 -11.24 9.91 -2.72
C ASP A 62 -10.11 9.68 -3.74
N VAL A 63 -9.09 8.89 -3.38
CA VAL A 63 -7.85 8.75 -4.16
C VAL A 63 -7.69 7.34 -4.73
N ALA A 64 -8.12 6.31 -4.00
CA ALA A 64 -7.97 4.92 -4.38
C ALA A 64 -9.25 4.12 -4.07
N THR A 65 -9.45 3.06 -4.84
CA THR A 65 -10.59 2.16 -4.71
C THR A 65 -10.19 0.96 -3.89
N LEU A 66 -10.97 0.62 -2.86
CA LEU A 66 -10.75 -0.58 -2.07
C LEU A 66 -10.95 -1.82 -2.95
N VAL A 67 -9.98 -2.73 -2.91
CA VAL A 67 -10.05 -4.03 -3.59
C VAL A 67 -10.35 -5.08 -2.52
N GLU A 68 -11.44 -5.80 -2.69
CA GLU A 68 -11.89 -6.85 -1.76
C GLU A 68 -12.09 -8.18 -2.51
N GLY A 69 -12.16 -9.27 -1.76
CA GLY A 69 -12.39 -10.61 -2.31
C GLY A 69 -11.15 -11.27 -2.90
N LYS A 70 -11.35 -12.24 -3.81
CA LYS A 70 -10.29 -13.11 -4.34
C LYS A 70 -9.19 -12.35 -5.11
N ASP A 71 -9.54 -11.24 -5.77
CA ASP A 71 -8.57 -10.40 -6.46
C ASP A 71 -7.63 -9.71 -5.47
N ALA A 72 -8.13 -9.29 -4.31
CA ALA A 72 -7.30 -8.72 -3.27
C ALA A 72 -6.29 -9.74 -2.75
N GLU A 73 -6.72 -10.97 -2.46
CA GLU A 73 -5.83 -12.03 -1.96
C GLU A 73 -4.71 -12.37 -2.96
N LYS A 74 -5.04 -12.47 -4.25
CA LYS A 74 -4.04 -12.72 -5.31
C LYS A 74 -2.99 -11.62 -5.38
N VAL A 75 -3.44 -10.37 -5.40
CA VAL A 75 -2.53 -9.22 -5.51
C VAL A 75 -1.71 -9.08 -4.22
N ILE A 76 -2.30 -9.27 -3.05
CA ILE A 76 -1.58 -9.27 -1.77
C ILE A 76 -0.50 -10.36 -1.77
N ALA A 77 -0.83 -11.60 -2.15
CA ALA A 77 0.13 -12.69 -2.22
C ALA A 77 1.27 -12.39 -3.20
N GLN A 78 0.97 -11.77 -4.33
CA GLN A 78 1.99 -11.33 -5.28
C GLN A 78 2.90 -10.24 -4.70
N ILE A 79 2.32 -9.20 -4.07
CA ILE A 79 3.06 -8.11 -3.42
C ILE A 79 3.99 -8.66 -2.32
N GLU A 80 3.50 -9.58 -1.51
CA GLU A 80 4.28 -10.21 -0.43
C GLU A 80 5.40 -11.10 -0.99
N SER A 81 5.10 -11.93 -1.99
CA SER A 81 6.12 -12.77 -2.64
C SER A 81 7.25 -11.96 -3.29
N GLU A 82 6.92 -10.79 -3.88
CA GLU A 82 7.91 -9.87 -4.42
C GLU A 82 8.68 -9.12 -3.32
N ALA A 83 8.04 -8.81 -2.19
CA ALA A 83 8.69 -8.17 -1.04
C ALA A 83 9.72 -9.12 -0.38
N ASP A 84 9.39 -10.41 -0.21
CA ASP A 84 10.33 -11.43 0.26
C ASP A 84 11.53 -11.59 -0.69
N SER A 85 11.27 -11.58 -2.00
CA SER A 85 12.33 -11.67 -3.02
C SER A 85 13.25 -10.43 -3.01
N ALA A 86 12.71 -9.25 -2.75
CA ALA A 86 13.48 -8.01 -2.61
C ALA A 86 14.27 -7.95 -1.29
N ALA A 87 13.72 -8.49 -0.20
CA ALA A 87 14.40 -8.57 1.10
C ALA A 87 15.61 -9.53 1.05
N GLN A 88 15.52 -10.63 0.31
CA GLN A 88 16.67 -11.51 0.04
C GLN A 88 17.72 -10.86 -0.85
N GLY A 89 17.34 -9.94 -1.75
CA GLY A 89 18.29 -9.18 -2.58
C GLY A 89 19.02 -8.04 -1.84
N PHE A 90 18.38 -7.41 -0.86
CA PHE A 90 18.99 -6.33 -0.06
C PHE A 90 19.94 -6.84 1.03
N GLY A 91 19.81 -8.10 1.46
CA GLY A 91 20.73 -8.75 2.40
C GLY A 91 22.11 -9.08 1.81
N SER A 92 22.26 -9.07 0.48
CA SER A 92 23.52 -9.35 -0.21
C SER A 92 24.27 -8.09 -0.68
N MET A 93 23.73 -6.88 -0.46
CA MET A 93 24.41 -5.62 -0.79
C MET A 93 25.02 -4.91 0.44
N PHE A 94 24.82 -5.44 1.65
CA PHE A 94 25.46 -4.97 2.89
C PHE A 94 26.16 -6.13 3.65
N GLY A 95 26.76 -7.06 2.92
CA GLY A 95 27.61 -8.13 3.44
C GLY A 95 29.01 -8.06 2.84
#